data_AF-A0A941PUD8-F1
#
_entry.id   AF-A0A941PUD8-F1
#
_cell.length_a   1.000
_cell.length_b   1.000
_cell.length_c   1.000
_cell.angle_alpha   90.00
_cell.angle_beta   90.00
_cell.angle_gamma   90.00
#
_symmetry.space_group_name_H-M   'P 1'
#
loop_
_entity.id
_entity.type
_entity.pdbx_description
1 polymer ?
#
loop_
_entity_poly.entity_id
_entity_poly.type
_entity_poly.pdbx_seq_one_letter_code
_entity_poly.pdbx_strand_id
1 'polypeptide(L)'
;ARGAAITEAHPRDDMSLDQYYGKPGGEPSSLAPLHLINVTINDTVVSRSALVYQDRKGLPLAVTPAGYLVDGRLHARSDAGPGGFERLSLGRWIGVSGAAFAPGLGRGTTPERALLAVLLNMRLGYWWRAAAARAHDVGAWVFATQLHLYRELRGQFFGTGERFWYLTDGGHFDNTAVYELLRRRVDFILALDNGADPDYRFGDVANLMRLARVDFGAVFEPLAPPAEMVELFGNPGGFERGSRQGRQYLLGYRVALPAAGDVPAAICTLVFVKPRLTQDASLDLVQYQATHPDFPQESTADQFFDDAQWESYRKLGLSQAESLLARLPAGPDPWRVITGR
;
A
#
# COMPACT_ATOMS: atom_id res chain seq x y z
N ALA A 1 -4.55 18.39 33.19
CA ALA A 1 -4.60 18.67 31.74
C ALA A 1 -6.03 18.44 31.28
N ARG A 2 -6.69 19.43 30.67
CA ARG A 2 -7.99 19.18 30.01
C ARG A 2 -7.71 18.20 28.86
N GLY A 3 -8.35 17.04 28.87
CA GLY A 3 -8.29 16.13 27.72
C GLY A 3 -8.85 16.88 26.51
N ALA A 4 -8.10 16.89 25.41
CA ALA A 4 -8.60 17.43 24.14
C ALA A 4 -9.87 16.67 23.74
N ALA A 5 -10.83 17.35 23.11
CA ALA A 5 -11.98 16.68 22.54
C ALA A 5 -11.50 15.72 21.44
N ILE A 6 -12.14 14.55 21.30
CA ILE A 6 -11.83 13.56 20.24
C ILE A 6 -11.92 14.18 18.83
N THR A 7 -12.67 15.28 18.69
CA THR A 7 -12.87 16.01 17.43
C THR A 7 -11.76 17.02 17.11
N GLU A 8 -10.80 17.24 17.98
CA GLU A 8 -9.69 18.18 17.75
C GLU A 8 -8.40 17.42 17.46
N ALA A 9 -7.80 17.69 16.30
CA ALA A 9 -6.48 17.15 15.96
C ALA A 9 -5.45 17.63 16.99
N HIS A 10 -4.66 16.72 17.55
CA HIS A 10 -3.64 17.09 18.50
C HIS A 10 -2.54 17.87 17.75
N PRO A 11 -2.02 18.99 18.28
CA PRO A 11 -0.95 19.78 17.63
C PRO A 11 0.37 19.03 17.36
N ARG A 12 0.48 17.75 17.75
CA ARG A 12 1.64 16.89 17.58
C ARG A 12 1.34 15.68 16.69
N ASP A 13 0.13 15.57 16.15
CA ASP A 13 -0.24 14.45 15.27
C ASP A 13 0.48 14.54 13.91
N ASP A 14 0.68 15.76 13.40
CA ASP A 14 1.37 15.98 12.13
C ASP A 14 2.91 16.07 12.30
N MET A 15 3.53 14.92 12.56
CA MET A 15 4.99 14.83 12.73
C MET A 15 5.72 14.78 11.38
N SER A 16 6.87 15.46 11.30
CA SER A 16 7.78 15.27 10.16
C SER A 16 8.47 13.91 10.22
N LEU A 17 8.92 13.40 9.07
CA LEU A 17 9.74 12.19 9.02
C LEU A 17 11.06 12.35 9.80
N ASP A 18 11.57 13.56 9.96
CA ASP A 18 12.79 13.83 10.73
C ASP A 18 12.53 13.81 12.23
N GLN A 19 11.34 14.23 12.66
CA GLN A 19 10.92 14.09 14.06
C GLN A 19 10.67 12.62 14.42
N TYR A 20 10.06 11.87 13.50
CA TYR A 20 9.72 10.46 13.73
C TYR A 20 10.93 9.53 13.75
N TYR A 21 11.88 9.71 12.82
CA TYR A 21 13.05 8.83 12.67
C TYR A 21 14.37 9.41 13.20
N GLY A 22 14.42 10.72 13.45
CA GLY A 22 15.66 11.42 13.79
C GLY A 22 16.36 12.01 12.56
N LYS A 23 17.50 12.68 12.79
CA LYS A 23 18.34 13.25 11.72
C LYS A 23 19.17 12.15 11.04
N PRO A 24 19.48 12.26 9.73
CA PRO A 24 20.41 11.36 9.07
C PRO A 24 21.75 11.31 9.82
N GLY A 25 22.17 10.10 10.24
CA GLY A 25 23.43 9.89 10.97
C GLY A 25 23.38 10.05 12.49
N GLY A 26 22.19 10.25 13.08
CA GLY A 26 21.98 10.20 14.55
C GLY A 26 21.31 8.90 15.00
N GLU A 27 21.24 8.69 16.32
CA GLU A 27 20.44 7.61 16.90
C GLU A 27 18.95 7.81 16.55
N PRO A 28 18.19 6.73 16.26
CA PRO A 28 16.78 6.84 15.97
C PRO A 28 16.04 7.51 17.13
N SER A 29 15.21 8.51 16.82
CA SER A 29 14.43 9.23 17.84
C SER A 29 13.27 8.42 18.43
N SER A 30 13.03 7.21 17.90
CA SER A 30 11.92 6.35 18.27
C SER A 30 12.26 4.87 18.07
N LEU A 31 11.75 4.02 18.96
CA LEU A 31 11.71 2.56 18.80
C LEU A 31 10.46 2.09 18.04
N ALA A 32 9.70 3.03 17.46
CA ALA A 32 8.48 2.73 16.73
C ALA A 32 8.75 1.99 15.41
N PRO A 33 7.71 1.37 14.82
CA PRO A 33 7.86 0.63 13.56
C PRO A 33 8.46 1.47 12.44
N LEU A 34 9.25 0.80 11.60
CA LEU A 34 9.74 1.36 10.35
C LEU A 34 8.60 1.39 9.33
N HIS A 35 8.21 2.57 8.86
CA HIS A 35 7.23 2.73 7.80
C HIS A 35 7.87 2.67 6.42
N LEU A 36 7.28 1.85 5.56
CA LEU A 36 7.45 1.87 4.11
C LEU A 36 6.11 2.26 3.51
N ILE A 37 6.00 3.48 3.00
CA ILE A 37 4.73 4.02 2.50
C ILE A 37 4.73 3.91 0.98
N ASN A 38 3.79 3.14 0.43
CA ASN A 38 3.64 2.92 -1.01
C ASN A 38 2.84 4.05 -1.66
N VAL A 39 3.36 4.61 -2.73
CA VAL A 39 2.73 5.70 -3.49
C VAL A 39 2.95 5.43 -4.98
N THR A 40 2.01 5.83 -5.81
CA THR A 40 2.14 5.71 -7.27
C THR A 40 2.53 7.05 -7.88
N ILE A 41 3.63 7.08 -8.65
CA ILE A 41 3.94 8.18 -9.57
C ILE A 41 3.19 7.92 -10.87
N ASN A 42 2.32 8.82 -11.30
CA ASN A 42 1.64 8.67 -12.59
C ASN A 42 2.58 9.03 -13.75
N ASP A 43 2.68 8.13 -14.73
CA ASP A 43 3.54 8.26 -15.92
C ASP A 43 2.76 7.77 -17.15
N THR A 44 1.76 8.57 -17.57
CA THR A 44 0.88 8.26 -18.70
C THR A 44 1.45 8.72 -20.04
N VAL A 45 2.34 9.72 -20.01
CA VAL A 45 3.06 10.22 -21.18
C VAL A 45 4.49 9.73 -21.08
N VAL A 46 4.71 8.54 -21.67
CA VAL A 46 5.92 7.71 -21.59
C VAL A 46 7.20 8.55 -21.49
N SER A 47 7.75 8.66 -20.28
CA SER A 47 9.05 9.31 -20.06
C SER A 47 10.24 8.38 -20.31
N ARG A 48 10.02 7.05 -20.35
CA ARG A 48 11.06 6.02 -20.55
C ARG A 48 10.70 4.99 -21.63
N SER A 49 11.63 4.75 -22.53
CA SER A 49 11.54 3.95 -23.74
C SER A 49 11.73 2.44 -23.52
N ALA A 50 10.89 1.79 -22.71
CA ALA A 50 10.81 0.33 -22.69
C ALA A 50 9.36 -0.13 -22.79
N LEU A 51 9.07 -0.94 -23.83
CA LEU A 51 7.74 -1.45 -24.20
C LEU A 51 6.97 -2.10 -23.03
N VAL A 52 7.67 -2.67 -22.06
CA VAL A 52 7.09 -3.36 -20.89
C VAL A 52 6.33 -2.42 -19.94
N TYR A 53 6.60 -1.10 -19.98
CA TYR A 53 5.99 -0.13 -19.07
C TYR A 53 4.72 0.55 -19.59
N GLN A 54 4.34 0.37 -20.87
CA GLN A 54 3.26 1.13 -21.49
C GLN A 54 1.89 0.91 -20.82
N ASP A 55 1.59 -0.33 -20.41
CA ASP A 55 0.31 -0.64 -19.77
C ASP A 55 0.26 -0.24 -18.28
N ARG A 56 1.42 0.05 -17.67
CA ARG A 56 1.51 0.37 -16.24
C ARG A 56 1.04 1.78 -15.92
N LYS A 57 1.32 2.74 -16.81
CA LYS A 57 0.97 4.16 -16.67
C LYS A 57 1.37 4.78 -15.31
N GLY A 58 2.33 4.17 -14.63
CA GLY A 58 2.79 4.58 -13.32
C GLY A 58 3.98 3.77 -12.81
N LEU A 59 4.72 4.37 -11.88
CA LEU A 59 5.93 3.82 -11.27
C LEU A 59 5.73 3.71 -9.75
N PRO A 60 6.32 2.69 -9.10
CA PRO A 60 6.28 2.58 -7.65
C PRO A 60 7.22 3.60 -7.01
N LEU A 61 6.68 4.37 -6.06
CA LEU A 61 7.42 5.20 -5.10
C LEU A 61 7.24 4.60 -3.71
N ALA A 62 8.34 4.33 -3.01
CA ALA A 62 8.30 3.92 -1.60
C ALA A 62 9.00 4.95 -0.73
N VAL A 63 8.26 5.58 0.18
CA VAL A 63 8.85 6.48 1.18
C VAL A 63 9.41 5.63 2.31
N THR A 64 10.65 5.93 2.72
CA THR A 64 11.42 5.15 3.68
C THR A 64 12.06 6.05 4.73
N PRO A 65 12.60 5.51 5.84
CA PRO A 65 13.39 6.30 6.78
C PRO A 65 14.65 6.91 6.16
N ALA A 66 15.25 6.26 5.15
CA ALA A 66 16.47 6.74 4.52
C ALA A 66 16.23 7.79 3.42
N GLY A 67 14.98 8.02 3.01
CA GLY A 67 14.63 8.82 1.83
C GLY A 67 13.46 8.20 1.08
N TYR A 68 13.51 8.14 -0.24
CA TYR A 68 12.49 7.45 -1.03
C TYR A 68 13.12 6.59 -2.12
N LEU A 69 12.39 5.57 -2.56
CA LEU A 69 12.79 4.70 -3.66
C LEU A 69 11.86 4.95 -4.84
N VAL A 70 12.44 5.11 -6.03
CA VAL A 70 11.70 5.09 -7.29
C VAL A 70 12.12 3.85 -8.06
N ASP A 71 11.20 2.90 -8.24
CA ASP A 71 11.50 1.62 -8.91
C ASP A 71 12.78 0.95 -8.35
N GLY A 72 12.92 0.95 -7.02
CA GLY A 72 14.06 0.38 -6.30
C GLY A 72 15.33 1.25 -6.23
N ARG A 73 15.40 2.38 -6.93
CA ARG A 73 16.55 3.31 -6.83
C ARG A 73 16.39 4.24 -5.63
N LEU A 74 17.33 4.20 -4.70
CA LEU A 74 17.30 5.04 -3.50
C LEU A 74 17.70 6.49 -3.82
N HIS A 75 16.88 7.41 -3.33
CA HIS A 75 17.16 8.84 -3.27
C HIS A 75 17.27 9.22 -1.79
N ALA A 76 18.49 9.53 -1.36
CA ALA A 76 18.79 9.68 0.05
C ALA A 76 18.18 10.97 0.60
N ARG A 77 17.74 10.92 1.87
CA ARG A 77 17.21 12.08 2.58
C ARG A 77 18.26 13.18 2.77
N SER A 78 19.54 12.82 2.80
CA SER A 78 20.67 13.76 2.90
C SER A 78 20.85 14.64 1.66
N ASP A 79 20.29 14.26 0.51
CA ASP A 79 20.39 15.02 -0.75
C ASP A 79 19.52 16.29 -0.73
N ALA A 80 18.87 16.57 0.41
CA ALA A 80 17.93 17.67 0.60
C ALA A 80 18.60 18.96 1.11
N GLY A 81 19.58 19.48 0.35
CA GLY A 81 20.02 20.87 0.46
C GLY A 81 18.94 21.86 -0.06
N PRO A 82 19.27 23.15 -0.27
CA PRO A 82 18.36 24.12 -0.92
C PRO A 82 17.88 23.68 -2.32
N GLY A 83 18.55 22.67 -2.88
CA GLY A 83 18.24 21.96 -4.12
C GLY A 83 17.32 20.71 -4.01
N GLY A 84 16.88 20.37 -2.78
CA GLY A 84 16.26 19.09 -2.44
C GLY A 84 14.80 18.92 -2.86
N PHE A 85 14.29 17.70 -2.74
CA PHE A 85 12.86 17.40 -2.87
C PHE A 85 12.01 18.02 -1.74
N GLU A 86 10.71 18.14 -1.95
CA GLU A 86 9.76 18.65 -0.96
C GLU A 86 9.58 17.69 0.22
N ARG A 87 9.70 18.23 1.44
CA ARG A 87 9.53 17.47 2.69
C ARG A 87 8.07 17.51 3.12
N LEU A 88 7.42 16.35 3.13
CA LEU A 88 6.08 16.17 3.68
C LEU A 88 6.17 15.54 5.08
N SER A 89 5.15 15.78 5.90
CA SER A 89 4.96 15.08 7.16
C SER A 89 4.59 13.61 6.93
N LEU A 90 4.72 12.80 7.98
CA LEU A 90 4.31 11.40 7.95
C LEU A 90 2.82 11.28 7.61
N GLY A 91 1.97 12.08 8.26
CA GLY A 91 0.52 12.11 8.02
C GLY A 91 0.18 12.47 6.57
N ARG A 92 0.89 13.43 5.96
CA ARG A 92 0.70 13.75 4.54
C ARG A 92 1.11 12.61 3.62
N TRP A 93 2.21 11.92 3.89
CA TRP A 93 2.60 10.76 3.09
C TRP A 93 1.57 9.63 3.17
N ILE A 94 1.05 9.36 4.37
CA ILE A 94 -0.04 8.41 4.57
C ILE A 94 -1.31 8.85 3.81
N GLY A 95 -1.65 10.14 3.87
CA GLY A 95 -2.80 10.69 3.12
C GLY A 95 -2.64 10.55 1.60
N VAL A 96 -1.46 10.81 1.06
CA VAL A 96 -1.18 10.63 -0.39
C VAL A 96 -1.23 9.15 -0.77
N SER A 97 -0.75 8.26 0.10
CA SER A 97 -0.78 6.81 -0.10
C SER A 97 -2.20 6.24 -0.21
N GLY A 98 -3.21 6.90 0.39
CA GLY A 98 -4.63 6.53 0.34
C GLY A 98 -5.48 7.40 -0.58
N ALA A 99 -4.87 8.18 -1.49
CA ALA A 99 -5.56 9.10 -2.40
C ALA A 99 -6.25 8.39 -3.58
N ALA A 100 -7.17 7.45 -3.28
CA ALA A 100 -7.80 6.54 -4.23
C ALA A 100 -8.68 7.22 -5.30
N PHE A 101 -9.20 8.41 -5.02
CA PHE A 101 -9.99 9.20 -5.97
C PHE A 101 -9.14 10.31 -6.58
N ALA A 102 -8.50 10.04 -7.72
CA ALA A 102 -7.72 11.03 -8.42
C ALA A 102 -7.88 10.92 -9.96
N PRO A 103 -7.68 12.03 -10.70
CA PRO A 103 -7.60 12.03 -12.15
C PRO A 103 -6.54 11.07 -12.72
N GLY A 104 -5.51 10.75 -11.95
CA GLY A 104 -4.56 9.68 -12.23
C GLY A 104 -4.88 8.43 -11.39
N LEU A 105 -5.09 7.30 -12.04
CA LEU A 105 -5.38 6.00 -11.42
C LEU A 105 -4.35 4.94 -11.85
N GLY A 106 -3.11 5.35 -12.15
CA GLY A 106 -2.09 4.47 -12.73
C GLY A 106 -2.61 3.79 -14.00
N ARG A 107 -2.66 2.45 -14.00
CA ARG A 107 -3.20 1.64 -15.12
C ARG A 107 -4.62 2.02 -15.53
N GLY A 108 -5.46 2.43 -14.57
CA GLY A 108 -6.85 2.79 -14.80
C GLY A 108 -7.05 4.16 -15.45
N THR A 109 -5.98 4.92 -15.67
CA THR A 109 -6.06 6.29 -16.20
C THR A 109 -6.49 6.29 -17.66
N THR A 110 -7.62 6.94 -17.92
CA THR A 110 -8.15 7.25 -19.25
C THR A 110 -8.55 8.73 -19.28
N PRO A 111 -8.40 9.43 -20.42
CA PRO A 111 -8.72 10.86 -20.50
C PRO A 111 -10.17 11.19 -20.09
N GLU A 112 -11.12 10.31 -20.39
CA GLU A 112 -12.53 10.49 -20.08
C GLU A 112 -12.77 10.43 -18.57
N ARG A 113 -12.16 9.46 -17.88
CA ARG A 113 -12.24 9.34 -16.42
C ARG A 113 -11.53 10.48 -15.71
N ALA A 114 -10.38 10.90 -16.24
CA ALA A 114 -9.63 12.03 -15.69
C ALA A 114 -10.44 13.33 -15.77
N LEU A 115 -11.06 13.61 -16.93
CA LEU A 115 -11.95 14.75 -17.13
C LEU A 115 -13.13 14.73 -16.14
N LEU A 116 -13.82 13.59 -16.02
CA LEU A 116 -14.94 13.45 -15.09
C LEU A 116 -14.53 13.64 -13.63
N ALA A 117 -13.41 13.05 -13.21
CA ALA A 117 -12.88 13.20 -11.86
C ALA A 117 -12.58 14.67 -11.54
N VAL A 118 -11.97 15.41 -12.46
CA VAL A 118 -11.71 16.85 -12.28
C VAL A 118 -13.01 17.65 -12.23
N LEU A 119 -13.98 17.40 -13.12
CA LEU A 119 -15.28 18.11 -13.13
C LEU A 119 -16.11 17.84 -11.87
N LEU A 120 -16.02 16.63 -11.32
CA LEU A 120 -16.67 16.23 -10.07
C LEU A 120 -15.85 16.60 -8.82
N ASN A 121 -14.72 17.29 -8.99
CA ASN A 121 -13.79 17.67 -7.92
C ASN A 121 -13.26 16.47 -7.09
N MET A 122 -13.23 15.27 -7.68
CA MET A 122 -12.66 14.05 -7.12
C MET A 122 -11.15 14.00 -7.40
N ARG A 123 -10.38 14.78 -6.63
CA ARG A 123 -8.96 15.08 -6.90
C ARG A 123 -8.09 15.02 -5.64
N LEU A 124 -7.91 13.82 -5.11
CA LEU A 124 -7.06 13.57 -3.95
C LEU A 124 -5.56 13.48 -4.28
N GLY A 125 -5.21 13.40 -5.57
CA GLY A 125 -3.83 13.34 -6.04
C GLY A 125 -3.02 14.59 -5.68
N TYR A 126 -1.70 14.42 -5.57
CA TYR A 126 -0.78 15.43 -5.06
C TYR A 126 0.38 15.70 -6.01
N TRP A 127 0.58 16.98 -6.38
CA TRP A 127 1.75 17.40 -7.16
C TRP A 127 2.95 17.59 -6.22
N TRP A 128 3.82 16.60 -6.18
CA TRP A 128 5.00 16.61 -5.33
C TRP A 128 6.25 17.10 -6.07
N ARG A 129 7.02 17.96 -5.42
CA ARG A 129 8.24 18.51 -6.01
C ARG A 129 9.45 17.61 -5.71
N ALA A 130 9.88 16.80 -6.69
CA ALA A 130 10.95 15.83 -6.51
C ALA A 130 12.38 16.38 -6.65
N ALA A 131 12.54 17.58 -7.22
CA ALA A 131 13.84 18.25 -7.35
C ALA A 131 13.73 19.78 -7.22
N ALA A 132 14.85 20.46 -6.99
CA ALA A 132 14.90 21.90 -7.20
C ALA A 132 14.80 22.29 -8.69
N ALA A 133 14.55 23.57 -8.90
CA ALA A 133 14.45 24.15 -10.23
C ALA A 133 15.73 23.87 -11.02
N ARG A 134 15.61 23.35 -12.24
CA ARG A 134 16.74 23.39 -13.18
C ARG A 134 16.84 24.80 -13.75
N ALA A 135 18.03 25.23 -14.18
CA ALA A 135 18.21 26.53 -14.84
C ALA A 135 17.39 26.69 -16.14
N HIS A 136 16.88 25.57 -16.69
CA HIS A 136 15.95 25.52 -17.82
C HIS A 136 14.47 25.35 -17.41
N ASP A 137 14.13 25.46 -16.12
CA ASP A 137 12.74 25.71 -15.71
C ASP A 137 12.40 27.11 -16.26
N VAL A 138 11.85 27.11 -17.47
CA VAL A 138 11.41 28.30 -18.18
C VAL A 138 10.58 29.11 -17.20
N GLY A 139 11.01 30.35 -16.96
CA GLY A 139 10.71 31.15 -15.78
C GLY A 139 9.27 31.01 -15.26
N ALA A 140 9.16 30.94 -13.93
CA ALA A 140 7.93 30.97 -13.15
C ALA A 140 6.68 31.29 -13.98
N TRP A 141 6.09 30.24 -14.55
CA TRP A 141 4.94 30.37 -15.44
C TRP A 141 3.83 31.05 -14.63
N VAL A 142 3.34 32.19 -15.10
CA VAL A 142 2.23 32.95 -14.48
C VAL A 142 0.95 32.10 -14.36
N PHE A 143 0.94 30.92 -15.01
CA PHE A 143 -0.15 29.95 -15.03
C PHE A 143 0.27 28.52 -14.63
N ALA A 144 1.30 28.35 -13.78
CA ALA A 144 1.80 27.01 -13.40
C ALA A 144 0.68 26.12 -12.83
N THR A 145 -0.18 26.65 -11.96
CA THR A 145 -1.32 25.89 -11.40
C THR A 145 -2.31 25.45 -12.48
N GLN A 146 -2.61 26.33 -13.44
CA GLN A 146 -3.54 26.09 -14.53
C GLN A 146 -3.00 25.05 -15.51
N LEU A 147 -1.68 25.04 -15.75
CA LEU A 147 -1.03 23.99 -16.54
C LEU A 147 -1.17 22.62 -15.88
N HIS A 148 -0.95 22.51 -14.57
CA HIS A 148 -1.11 21.25 -13.83
C HIS A 148 -2.59 20.80 -13.82
N LEU A 149 -3.54 21.72 -13.64
CA LEU A 149 -4.97 21.42 -13.73
C LEU A 149 -5.36 20.92 -15.14
N TYR A 150 -4.82 21.55 -16.18
CA TYR A 150 -5.06 21.13 -17.57
C TYR A 150 -4.45 19.75 -17.87
N ARG A 151 -3.29 19.44 -17.28
CA ARG A 151 -2.68 18.11 -17.36
C ARG A 151 -3.54 17.05 -16.66
N GLU A 152 -4.07 17.36 -15.48
CA GLU A 152 -5.03 16.50 -14.79
C GLU A 152 -6.29 16.27 -15.63
N LEU A 153 -6.86 17.33 -16.22
CA LEU A 153 -8.02 17.23 -17.13
C LEU A 153 -7.76 16.29 -18.31
N ARG A 154 -6.54 16.27 -18.85
CA ARG A 154 -6.16 15.39 -19.97
C ARG A 154 -5.60 14.03 -19.55
N GLY A 155 -5.46 13.77 -18.24
CA GLY A 155 -4.79 12.58 -17.71
C GLY A 155 -3.33 12.45 -18.17
N GLN A 156 -2.63 13.58 -18.36
CA GLN A 156 -1.26 13.64 -18.90
C GLN A 156 -0.24 13.86 -17.78
N PHE A 157 0.51 12.81 -17.46
CA PHE A 157 1.51 12.79 -16.40
C PHE A 157 2.83 12.27 -16.96
N PHE A 158 3.92 12.98 -16.70
CA PHE A 158 5.24 12.73 -17.30
C PHE A 158 6.20 11.99 -16.38
N GLY A 159 5.69 11.44 -15.26
CA GLY A 159 6.46 10.70 -14.28
C GLY A 159 7.73 11.42 -13.83
N THR A 160 8.84 10.69 -13.86
CA THR A 160 10.16 11.21 -13.43
C THR A 160 10.87 12.12 -14.44
N GLY A 161 10.26 12.36 -15.61
CA GLY A 161 10.80 13.27 -16.63
C GLY A 161 10.71 14.76 -16.25
N GLU A 162 9.93 15.09 -15.23
CA GLU A 162 9.68 16.46 -14.79
C GLU A 162 10.06 16.72 -13.33
N ARG A 163 10.01 17.99 -12.92
CA ARG A 163 10.27 18.42 -11.54
C ARG A 163 9.12 18.13 -10.57
N PHE A 164 7.89 18.23 -11.05
CA PHE A 164 6.68 17.97 -10.27
C PHE A 164 6.08 16.64 -10.71
N TRP A 165 5.95 15.72 -9.77
CA TRP A 165 5.41 14.38 -10.01
C TRP A 165 3.98 14.33 -9.49
N TYR A 166 3.06 13.79 -10.28
CA TYR A 166 1.70 13.59 -9.82
C TYR A 166 1.59 12.26 -9.07
N LEU A 167 1.45 12.39 -7.75
CA LEU A 167 1.40 11.27 -6.82
C LEU A 167 -0.05 10.93 -6.47
N THR A 168 -0.33 9.64 -6.38
CA THR A 168 -1.65 9.11 -6.03
C THR A 168 -1.50 7.87 -5.17
N ASP A 169 -2.63 7.28 -4.80
CA ASP A 169 -2.72 6.03 -4.05
C ASP A 169 -1.70 4.97 -4.51
N GLY A 170 -1.07 4.29 -3.55
CA GLY A 170 -0.14 3.20 -3.83
C GLY A 170 -0.81 2.02 -4.56
N GLY A 171 -2.11 1.83 -4.33
CA GLY A 171 -2.96 0.83 -4.97
C GLY A 171 -3.13 0.97 -6.47
N HIS A 172 -2.87 2.15 -7.03
CA HIS A 172 -2.82 2.34 -8.49
C HIS A 172 -1.65 1.57 -9.16
N PHE A 173 -0.64 1.17 -8.39
CA PHE A 173 0.43 0.27 -8.80
C PHE A 173 0.33 -1.11 -8.12
N ASP A 174 0.35 -1.13 -6.79
CA ASP A 174 0.25 -2.31 -5.93
C ASP A 174 -0.56 -2.02 -4.67
N ASN A 175 -1.79 -2.52 -4.62
CA ASN A 175 -2.73 -2.33 -3.51
C ASN A 175 -2.37 -3.16 -2.26
N THR A 176 -1.44 -4.10 -2.40
CA THR A 176 -1.02 -4.96 -1.28
C THR A 176 0.15 -4.37 -0.48
N ALA A 177 0.87 -3.40 -1.04
CA ALA A 177 2.15 -2.87 -0.55
C ALA A 177 3.28 -3.92 -0.39
N VAL A 178 3.11 -5.15 -0.87
CA VAL A 178 4.07 -6.26 -0.75
C VAL A 178 5.19 -6.17 -1.77
N TYR A 179 4.97 -5.51 -2.91
CA TYR A 179 5.92 -5.46 -4.02
C TYR A 179 7.31 -4.98 -3.60
N GLU A 180 7.37 -3.91 -2.79
CA GLU A 180 8.61 -3.33 -2.31
C GLU A 180 9.30 -4.15 -1.21
N LEU A 181 8.53 -4.95 -0.46
CA LEU A 181 9.06 -5.92 0.50
C LEU A 181 9.73 -7.10 -0.24
N LEU A 182 9.11 -7.59 -1.32
CA LEU A 182 9.70 -8.63 -2.16
C LEU A 182 10.99 -8.16 -2.82
N ARG A 183 11.05 -6.89 -3.28
CA ARG A 183 12.27 -6.28 -3.81
C ARG A 183 13.42 -6.31 -2.80
N ARG A 184 13.11 -6.12 -1.52
CA ARG A 184 14.07 -6.17 -0.39
C ARG A 184 14.44 -7.58 0.04
N ARG A 185 13.83 -8.61 -0.54
CA ARG A 185 14.08 -10.03 -0.23
C ARG A 185 13.91 -10.35 1.27
N VAL A 186 12.92 -9.74 1.92
CA VAL A 186 12.64 -10.02 3.34
C VAL A 186 12.24 -11.49 3.54
N ASP A 187 12.61 -12.08 4.67
CA ASP A 187 12.41 -13.52 4.90
C ASP A 187 10.94 -13.89 5.14
N PHE A 188 10.17 -13.00 5.77
CA PHE A 188 8.77 -13.22 6.12
C PHE A 188 7.94 -11.95 5.90
N ILE A 189 6.75 -12.10 5.33
CA ILE A 189 5.77 -11.04 5.10
C ILE A 189 4.41 -11.54 5.57
N LEU A 190 3.81 -10.82 6.53
CA LEU A 190 2.40 -10.92 6.87
C LEU A 190 1.67 -9.72 6.25
N ALA A 191 0.86 -9.96 5.24
CA ALA A 191 0.13 -8.93 4.51
C ALA A 191 -1.35 -8.94 4.92
N LEU A 192 -1.88 -7.81 5.36
CA LEU A 192 -3.31 -7.66 5.66
C LEU A 192 -4.00 -7.14 4.38
N ASP A 193 -4.69 -8.03 3.65
CA ASP A 193 -5.41 -7.67 2.43
C ASP A 193 -6.80 -7.11 2.79
N ASN A 194 -6.85 -5.81 2.97
CA ASN A 194 -8.07 -5.07 3.29
C ASN A 194 -8.72 -4.42 2.05
N GLY A 195 -8.31 -4.81 0.83
CA GLY A 195 -8.99 -4.38 -0.40
C GLY A 195 -10.37 -5.02 -0.52
N ALA A 196 -11.35 -4.27 -1.03
CA ALA A 196 -12.71 -4.78 -1.24
C ALA A 196 -12.72 -5.89 -2.29
N ASP A 197 -13.12 -7.09 -1.87
CA ASP A 197 -13.24 -8.26 -2.75
C ASP A 197 -14.46 -9.10 -2.34
N PRO A 198 -15.69 -8.67 -2.66
CA PRO A 198 -16.93 -9.31 -2.22
C PRO A 198 -17.04 -10.79 -2.59
N ASP A 199 -16.37 -11.18 -3.67
CA ASP A 199 -16.38 -12.53 -4.22
C ASP A 199 -15.08 -13.30 -3.95
N TYR A 200 -14.15 -12.75 -3.15
CA TYR A 200 -12.85 -13.35 -2.81
C TYR A 200 -12.09 -13.87 -4.05
N ARG A 201 -12.01 -13.07 -5.11
CA ARG A 201 -11.29 -13.40 -6.35
C ARG A 201 -9.79 -13.13 -6.27
N PHE A 202 -9.33 -12.46 -5.21
CA PHE A 202 -7.94 -12.13 -4.93
C PHE A 202 -7.27 -11.36 -6.09
N GLY A 203 -7.99 -10.41 -6.69
CA GLY A 203 -7.52 -9.65 -7.85
C GLY A 203 -6.20 -8.91 -7.61
N ASP A 204 -6.07 -8.27 -6.44
CA ASP A 204 -4.87 -7.52 -6.05
C ASP A 204 -3.67 -8.44 -5.81
N VAL A 205 -3.88 -9.56 -5.10
CA VAL A 205 -2.84 -10.59 -4.91
C VAL A 205 -2.38 -11.15 -6.26
N ALA A 206 -3.31 -11.50 -7.15
CA ALA A 206 -2.99 -11.98 -8.48
C ALA A 206 -2.24 -10.93 -9.31
N ASN A 207 -2.53 -9.64 -9.12
CA ASN A 207 -1.81 -8.53 -9.75
C ASN A 207 -0.38 -8.40 -9.24
N LEU A 208 -0.19 -8.41 -7.92
CA LEU A 208 1.13 -8.43 -7.29
C LEU A 208 1.97 -9.60 -7.81
N MET A 209 1.41 -10.82 -7.85
CA MET A 209 2.13 -12.00 -8.32
C MET A 209 2.59 -11.86 -9.77
N ARG A 210 1.75 -11.28 -10.65
CA ARG A 210 2.13 -10.98 -12.04
C ARG A 210 3.24 -9.94 -12.11
N LEU A 211 3.13 -8.85 -11.35
CA LEU A 211 4.17 -7.82 -11.26
C LEU A 211 5.51 -8.40 -10.79
N ALA A 212 5.52 -9.16 -9.70
CA ALA A 212 6.72 -9.76 -9.13
C ALA A 212 7.35 -10.82 -10.05
N ARG A 213 6.55 -11.59 -10.79
CA ARG A 213 7.05 -12.52 -11.83
C ARG A 213 7.79 -11.77 -12.94
N VAL A 214 7.18 -10.71 -13.47
CA VAL A 214 7.76 -9.93 -14.58
C VAL A 214 9.01 -9.19 -14.14
N ASP A 215 8.98 -8.54 -12.97
CA ASP A 215 10.06 -7.63 -12.55
C ASP A 215 11.18 -8.32 -11.78
N PHE A 216 10.87 -9.36 -10.99
CA PHE A 216 11.82 -10.01 -10.10
C PHE A 216 12.08 -11.48 -10.43
N GLY A 217 11.42 -12.03 -11.46
CA GLY A 217 11.46 -13.46 -11.75
C GLY A 217 10.89 -14.32 -10.61
N ALA A 218 10.00 -13.77 -9.80
CA ALA A 218 9.50 -14.43 -8.59
C ALA A 218 8.66 -15.68 -8.93
N VAL A 219 8.91 -16.79 -8.25
CA VAL A 219 8.12 -18.03 -8.35
C VAL A 219 7.35 -18.21 -7.05
N PHE A 220 6.04 -18.38 -7.15
CA PHE A 220 5.15 -18.52 -6.01
C PHE A 220 4.64 -19.97 -5.95
N GLU A 221 4.95 -20.63 -4.84
CA GLU A 221 4.49 -21.98 -4.53
C GLU A 221 3.54 -21.91 -3.34
N PRO A 222 2.39 -22.61 -3.33
CA PRO A 222 1.52 -22.69 -2.15
C PRO A 222 2.32 -23.14 -0.92
N LEU A 223 2.16 -22.44 0.19
CA LEU A 223 2.80 -22.81 1.45
C LEU A 223 2.10 -24.03 2.03
N ALA A 224 2.87 -25.03 2.46
CA ALA A 224 2.35 -26.11 3.30
C ALA A 224 2.18 -25.56 4.74
N PRO A 225 0.95 -25.42 5.25
CA PRO A 225 0.74 -24.82 6.56
C PRO A 225 1.21 -25.76 7.69
N PRO A 226 1.64 -25.22 8.84
CA PRO A 226 1.87 -26.00 10.05
C PRO A 226 0.60 -26.71 10.50
N ALA A 227 0.74 -27.88 11.13
CA ALA A 227 -0.39 -28.71 11.55
C ALA A 227 -1.33 -27.97 12.51
N GLU A 228 -0.77 -27.13 13.39
CA GLU A 228 -1.49 -26.34 14.38
C GLU A 228 -2.34 -25.22 13.78
N MET A 229 -2.06 -24.84 12.52
CA MET A 229 -2.70 -23.71 11.83
C MET A 229 -3.40 -24.11 10.54
N VAL A 230 -3.38 -25.38 10.16
CA VAL A 230 -3.95 -25.87 8.89
C VAL A 230 -5.39 -25.40 8.66
N GLU A 231 -6.19 -25.30 9.72
CA GLU A 231 -7.58 -24.86 9.68
C GLU A 231 -7.74 -23.37 9.30
N LEU A 232 -6.71 -22.56 9.51
CA LEU A 232 -6.70 -21.13 9.20
C LEU A 232 -6.31 -20.84 7.75
N PHE A 233 -5.57 -21.76 7.12
CA PHE A 233 -5.08 -21.61 5.74
C PHE A 233 -6.10 -22.16 4.74
N GLY A 234 -6.55 -21.28 3.84
CA GLY A 234 -7.38 -21.63 2.70
C GLY A 234 -6.57 -21.74 1.41
N ASN A 235 -7.20 -22.27 0.38
CA ASN A 235 -6.77 -22.09 -1.01
C ASN A 235 -7.66 -21.02 -1.68
N PRO A 236 -7.25 -20.41 -2.81
CA PRO A 236 -8.04 -19.36 -3.45
C PRO A 236 -9.48 -19.75 -3.81
N GLY A 237 -9.76 -21.04 -4.04
CA GLY A 237 -11.12 -21.54 -4.28
C GLY A 237 -11.93 -21.84 -3.02
N GLY A 238 -11.31 -21.82 -1.84
CA GLY A 238 -11.94 -22.11 -0.55
C GLY A 238 -12.63 -20.92 0.10
N PHE A 239 -12.48 -19.72 -0.47
CA PHE A 239 -13.09 -18.50 0.04
C PHE A 239 -14.40 -18.21 -0.70
N GLU A 240 -15.45 -19.02 -0.48
CA GLU A 240 -16.74 -18.75 -1.12
C GLU A 240 -17.52 -17.65 -0.39
N ARG A 241 -18.15 -16.74 -1.14
CA ARG A 241 -19.03 -15.70 -0.56
C ARG A 241 -20.21 -16.34 0.18
N GLY A 242 -20.52 -15.86 1.39
CA GLY A 242 -21.66 -16.33 2.19
C GLY A 242 -21.47 -17.71 2.84
N SER A 243 -20.44 -18.47 2.46
CA SER A 243 -20.05 -19.68 3.17
C SER A 243 -19.42 -19.31 4.51
N ARG A 244 -20.20 -19.39 5.59
CA ARG A 244 -19.69 -19.27 6.97
C ARG A 244 -18.98 -20.55 7.43
N GLN A 245 -18.81 -21.52 6.54
CA GLN A 245 -18.17 -22.78 6.87
C GLN A 245 -16.65 -22.57 6.85
N GLY A 246 -15.99 -23.11 7.88
CA GLY A 246 -14.53 -23.09 8.01
C GLY A 246 -13.98 -21.90 8.79
N ARG A 247 -12.68 -22.00 9.09
CA ARG A 247 -11.88 -21.02 9.84
C ARG A 247 -10.83 -20.33 8.95
N GLN A 248 -10.95 -20.49 7.64
CA GLN A 248 -9.93 -20.06 6.70
C GLN A 248 -10.02 -18.57 6.44
N TYR A 249 -8.95 -17.86 6.79
CA TYR A 249 -8.75 -16.45 6.46
C TYR A 249 -7.30 -16.13 6.06
N LEU A 250 -6.44 -17.16 5.97
CA LEU A 250 -5.05 -17.04 5.57
C LEU A 250 -4.82 -17.65 4.19
N LEU A 251 -3.96 -17.02 3.41
CA LEU A 251 -3.45 -17.55 2.14
C LEU A 251 -1.92 -17.47 2.15
N GLY A 252 -1.26 -18.62 2.06
CA GLY A 252 0.19 -18.73 2.22
C GLY A 252 0.92 -19.09 0.93
N TYR A 253 2.06 -18.44 0.69
CA TYR A 253 2.97 -18.74 -0.41
C TYR A 253 4.43 -18.74 0.05
N ARG A 254 5.20 -19.67 -0.50
CA ARG A 254 6.65 -19.62 -0.54
C ARG A 254 7.08 -18.96 -1.84
N VAL A 255 7.83 -17.87 -1.75
CA VAL A 255 8.23 -17.03 -2.88
C VAL A 255 9.73 -17.18 -3.10
N ALA A 256 10.10 -17.93 -4.15
CA ALA A 256 11.48 -18.05 -4.58
C ALA A 256 11.83 -16.86 -5.49
N LEU A 257 12.94 -16.20 -5.15
CA LEU A 257 13.38 -14.95 -5.71
C LEU A 257 14.82 -15.17 -6.25
N PRO A 258 15.04 -15.27 -7.57
CA PRO A 258 16.36 -15.55 -8.13
C PRO A 258 17.34 -14.38 -7.90
N ALA A 259 18.65 -14.65 -7.95
CA ALA A 259 19.65 -13.61 -7.86
C ALA A 259 19.50 -12.59 -9.00
N ALA A 260 19.72 -11.30 -8.71
CA ALA A 260 19.58 -10.23 -9.69
C ALA A 260 20.63 -9.14 -9.42
N GLY A 261 21.60 -8.99 -10.33
CA GLY A 261 22.75 -8.11 -10.12
C GLY A 261 23.51 -8.51 -8.84
N ASP A 262 23.71 -7.56 -7.94
CA ASP A 262 24.38 -7.76 -6.65
C ASP A 262 23.44 -8.29 -5.54
N VAL A 263 22.14 -8.47 -5.84
CA VAL A 263 21.17 -8.97 -4.86
C VAL A 263 21.13 -10.50 -4.92
N PRO A 264 21.46 -11.20 -3.82
CA PRO A 264 21.46 -12.66 -3.82
C PRO A 264 20.06 -13.24 -3.99
N ALA A 265 20.03 -14.53 -4.38
CA ALA A 265 18.78 -15.28 -4.38
C ALA A 265 18.24 -15.39 -2.95
N ALA A 266 16.92 -15.40 -2.81
CA ALA A 266 16.26 -15.48 -1.51
C ALA A 266 14.98 -16.31 -1.61
N ILE A 267 14.49 -16.74 -0.46
CA ILE A 267 13.19 -17.38 -0.32
C ILE A 267 12.44 -16.63 0.78
N CYS A 268 11.29 -16.07 0.40
CA CYS A 268 10.41 -15.32 1.27
C CYS A 268 9.17 -16.17 1.59
N THR A 269 8.70 -16.13 2.83
CA THR A 269 7.40 -16.69 3.20
C THR A 269 6.38 -15.57 3.28
N LEU A 270 5.34 -15.63 2.45
CA LEU A 270 4.31 -14.61 2.33
C LEU A 270 2.96 -15.17 2.78
N VAL A 271 2.36 -14.56 3.78
CA VAL A 271 1.03 -14.92 4.29
C VAL A 271 0.11 -13.72 4.16
N PHE A 272 -0.97 -13.87 3.40
CA PHE A 272 -2.06 -12.90 3.35
C PHE A 272 -3.10 -13.24 4.41
N VAL A 273 -3.58 -12.22 5.11
CA VAL A 273 -4.77 -12.25 5.96
C VAL A 273 -5.89 -11.57 5.18
N LYS A 274 -6.92 -12.32 4.78
CA LYS A 274 -8.09 -11.79 4.10
C LYS A 274 -9.28 -11.77 5.07
N PRO A 275 -9.79 -10.59 5.48
CA PRO A 275 -10.91 -10.50 6.39
C PRO A 275 -12.12 -11.28 5.87
N ARG A 276 -12.72 -12.11 6.72
CA ARG A 276 -13.84 -12.98 6.39
C ARG A 276 -14.55 -13.38 7.66
N LEU A 277 -15.88 -13.45 7.63
CA LEU A 277 -16.61 -14.06 8.74
C LEU A 277 -16.39 -15.57 8.72
N THR A 278 -15.74 -16.08 9.76
CA THR A 278 -15.58 -17.51 10.00
C THR A 278 -16.71 -18.03 10.88
N GLN A 279 -16.76 -19.35 11.06
CA GLN A 279 -17.72 -19.99 11.98
C GLN A 279 -17.57 -19.56 13.45
N ASP A 280 -16.44 -18.97 13.84
CA ASP A 280 -16.19 -18.49 15.21
C ASP A 280 -16.58 -17.01 15.40
N ALA A 281 -17.20 -16.37 14.39
CA ALA A 281 -17.64 -14.98 14.49
C ALA A 281 -18.66 -14.77 15.61
N SER A 282 -18.51 -13.68 16.35
CA SER A 282 -19.42 -13.30 17.43
C SER A 282 -20.78 -12.83 16.92
N LEU A 283 -21.80 -12.89 17.79
CA LEU A 283 -23.19 -12.60 17.43
C LEU A 283 -23.38 -11.20 16.83
N ASP A 284 -22.68 -10.20 17.35
CA ASP A 284 -22.67 -8.82 16.86
C ASP A 284 -22.17 -8.74 15.40
N LEU A 285 -21.06 -9.40 15.07
CA LEU A 285 -20.53 -9.46 13.70
C LEU A 285 -21.51 -10.18 12.75
N VAL A 286 -22.11 -11.27 13.24
CA VAL A 286 -23.09 -12.05 12.47
C VAL A 286 -24.35 -11.23 12.20
N GLN A 287 -24.82 -10.46 13.18
CA GLN A 287 -25.96 -9.57 13.05
C GLN A 287 -25.62 -8.39 12.12
N TYR A 288 -24.44 -7.79 12.25
CA TYR A 288 -24.00 -6.70 11.39
C TYR A 288 -23.95 -7.13 9.91
N GLN A 289 -23.39 -8.30 9.60
CA GLN A 289 -23.40 -8.85 8.24
C GLN A 289 -24.82 -9.11 7.73
N ALA A 290 -25.76 -9.51 8.60
CA ALA A 290 -27.13 -9.78 8.17
C ALA A 290 -27.85 -8.51 7.67
N THR A 291 -27.43 -7.32 8.14
CA THR A 291 -27.92 -6.03 7.65
C THR A 291 -26.98 -5.37 6.62
N HIS A 292 -25.72 -5.82 6.53
CA HIS A 292 -24.69 -5.33 5.60
C HIS A 292 -24.07 -6.50 4.81
N PRO A 293 -24.70 -6.96 3.72
CA PRO A 293 -24.32 -8.20 3.03
C PRO A 293 -22.93 -8.22 2.39
N ASP A 294 -22.31 -7.06 2.19
CA ASP A 294 -20.96 -6.94 1.65
C ASP A 294 -19.90 -7.02 2.76
N PHE A 295 -20.24 -6.85 4.04
CA PHE A 295 -19.30 -6.98 5.15
C PHE A 295 -18.66 -8.39 5.21
N PRO A 296 -17.32 -8.51 5.34
CA PRO A 296 -16.31 -7.47 5.60
C PRO A 296 -15.52 -7.04 4.34
N GLN A 297 -16.17 -7.09 3.18
CA GLN A 297 -15.63 -6.78 1.86
C GLN A 297 -16.36 -5.58 1.23
N GLU A 298 -16.78 -4.62 2.06
CA GLU A 298 -17.47 -3.42 1.60
C GLU A 298 -16.56 -2.56 0.73
N SER A 299 -17.16 -1.81 -0.19
CA SER A 299 -16.43 -0.98 -1.14
C SER A 299 -15.56 0.06 -0.43
N THR A 300 -14.28 0.15 -0.82
CA THR A 300 -13.35 1.19 -0.36
C THR A 300 -13.68 2.60 -0.87
N ALA A 301 -14.76 2.72 -1.67
CA ALA A 301 -15.30 4.02 -2.05
C ALA A 301 -15.93 4.76 -0.88
N ASP A 302 -16.44 4.04 0.12
CA ASP A 302 -16.86 4.61 1.39
C ASP A 302 -15.66 4.74 2.32
N GLN A 303 -15.30 5.98 2.63
CA GLN A 303 -14.17 6.30 3.52
C GLN A 303 -14.63 6.79 4.90
N PHE A 304 -15.94 6.87 5.14
CA PHE A 304 -16.52 7.46 6.34
C PHE A 304 -17.32 6.42 7.12
N PHE A 305 -16.61 5.62 7.92
CA PHE A 305 -17.26 4.60 8.73
C PHE A 305 -18.08 5.22 9.85
N ASP A 306 -19.28 4.71 10.06
CA ASP A 306 -20.02 4.95 11.31
C ASP A 306 -19.43 4.10 12.46
N ASP A 307 -19.88 4.38 13.69
CA ASP A 307 -19.36 3.71 14.89
C ASP A 307 -19.57 2.18 14.83
N ALA A 308 -20.69 1.73 14.26
CA ALA A 308 -21.03 0.30 14.19
C ALA A 308 -20.17 -0.43 13.16
N GLN A 309 -19.94 0.18 12.00
CA GLN A 309 -19.05 -0.33 10.96
C GLN A 309 -17.62 -0.41 11.48
N TRP A 310 -17.12 0.67 12.08
CA TRP A 310 -15.77 0.72 12.63
C TRP A 310 -15.54 -0.36 13.69
N GLU A 311 -16.46 -0.48 14.67
CA GLU A 311 -16.33 -1.46 15.74
C GLU A 311 -16.43 -2.89 15.21
N SER A 312 -17.27 -3.13 14.19
CA SER A 312 -17.39 -4.44 13.54
C SER A 312 -16.09 -4.85 12.84
N TYR A 313 -15.44 -3.95 12.07
CA TYR A 313 -14.13 -4.23 11.49
C TYR A 313 -13.05 -4.44 12.55
N ARG A 314 -12.99 -3.58 13.57
CA ARG A 314 -12.03 -3.71 14.67
C ARG A 314 -12.19 -5.05 15.39
N LYS A 315 -13.43 -5.44 15.72
CA LYS A 315 -13.72 -6.68 16.44
C LYS A 315 -13.42 -7.92 15.60
N LEU A 316 -13.72 -7.89 14.30
CA LEU A 316 -13.34 -8.96 13.37
C LEU A 316 -11.81 -9.11 13.27
N GLY A 317 -11.09 -8.00 13.06
CA GLY A 317 -9.64 -8.00 13.00
C GLY A 317 -9.00 -8.52 14.29
N LEU A 318 -9.51 -8.07 15.44
CA LEU A 318 -9.04 -8.52 16.75
C LEU A 318 -9.22 -10.04 16.94
N SER A 319 -10.41 -10.58 16.63
CA SER A 319 -10.68 -12.01 16.84
C SER A 319 -9.83 -12.90 15.95
N GLN A 320 -9.61 -12.51 14.68
CA GLN A 320 -8.72 -13.23 13.77
C GLN A 320 -7.25 -13.13 14.18
N ALA A 321 -6.81 -11.96 14.67
CA ALA A 321 -5.46 -11.77 15.18
C ALA A 321 -5.22 -12.60 16.45
N GLU A 322 -6.12 -12.56 17.42
CA GLU A 322 -6.03 -13.38 18.65
C GLU A 322 -5.99 -14.87 18.32
N SER A 323 -6.84 -15.33 17.39
CA SER A 323 -6.86 -16.72 16.93
C SER A 323 -5.55 -17.15 16.26
N LEU A 324 -4.95 -16.28 15.43
CA LEU A 324 -3.65 -16.54 14.81
C LEU A 324 -2.53 -16.58 15.86
N LEU A 325 -2.45 -15.56 16.71
CA LEU A 325 -1.40 -15.42 17.72
C LEU A 325 -1.45 -16.53 18.76
N ALA A 326 -2.64 -17.02 19.14
CA ALA A 326 -2.80 -18.13 20.07
C ALA A 326 -2.21 -19.46 19.58
N ARG A 327 -2.02 -19.61 18.26
CA ARG A 327 -1.42 -20.80 17.64
C ARG A 327 0.09 -20.67 17.44
N LEU A 328 0.65 -19.48 17.63
CA LEU A 328 2.08 -19.28 17.55
C LEU A 328 2.75 -19.67 18.86
N PRO A 329 3.96 -20.25 18.82
CA PRO A 329 4.73 -20.53 20.02
C PRO A 329 5.14 -19.22 20.72
N ALA A 330 5.22 -19.24 22.05
CA ALA A 330 5.79 -18.13 22.79
C ALA A 330 7.31 -18.03 22.52
N GLY A 331 7.82 -16.82 22.30
CA GLY A 331 9.24 -16.61 22.08
C GLY A 331 9.55 -15.33 21.30
N PRO A 332 10.85 -15.06 21.05
CA PRO A 332 11.29 -13.85 20.35
C PRO A 332 11.00 -13.90 18.84
N ASP A 333 10.83 -15.09 18.26
CA ASP A 333 10.56 -15.29 16.83
C ASP A 333 9.45 -16.35 16.61
N PRO A 334 8.20 -16.01 16.95
CA PRO A 334 7.07 -16.93 16.88
C PRO A 334 6.78 -17.43 15.46
N TRP A 335 7.20 -16.67 14.45
CA TRP A 335 6.86 -16.91 13.04
C TRP A 335 7.66 -18.05 12.40
N ARG A 336 8.72 -18.54 13.06
CA ARG A 336 9.54 -19.67 12.59
C ARG A 336 8.74 -20.92 12.27
N VAL A 337 7.66 -21.16 13.02
CA VAL A 337 6.77 -22.30 12.75
C VAL A 337 6.17 -22.24 11.35
N ILE A 338 5.90 -21.04 10.83
CA ILE A 338 5.35 -20.82 9.48
C ILE A 338 6.46 -20.78 8.43
N THR A 339 7.62 -20.20 8.75
CA THR A 339 8.74 -20.10 7.78
C THR A 339 9.52 -21.40 7.61
N GLY A 340 9.41 -22.33 8.56
CA GLY A 340 10.14 -23.59 8.58
C GLY A 340 11.65 -23.43 8.75
N ARG A 341 12.11 -22.32 9.36
CA ARG A 341 13.53 -21.99 9.56
C ARG A 341 13.91 -21.84 11.03
#